data_AF-J2IAZ6-F1
#
_entry.id   AF-J2IAZ6-F1
#
_cell.length_a   1.000
_cell.length_b   1.000
_cell.length_c   1.000
_cell.angle_alpha   90.00
_cell.angle_beta   90.00
_cell.angle_gamma   90.00
#
_symmetry.space_group_name_H-M   'P 1'
#
loop_
_entity.id
_entity.type
_entity.pdbx_description
1 polymer ?
#
loop_
_entity_poly.entity_id
_entity_poly.type
_entity_poly.pdbx_seq_one_letter_code
_entity_poly.pdbx_strand_id
1 'polypeptide(L)'
;MTSILTNVAAMSALQTLRSINGNLEDTQNRVSSGYRVAEAKDNAAYWSIATTMRSDNKALSAVSDALGLGAAKVDTAYSAMDSAIDIVSEIKAKIVAATEKGVDKTKIQDEIGQLQQQLLSVAQSASFSGENWVAGNTTKSVVSSFVRNANGQVSVQTTQYVLDDTSTGNVLFGMTTSGSIDTTTGIIGTSSGSVGSIYGMDITSFSQSDIDLALTTVESGLSALTKAASQLGSISTRIDLQESFVSNLSDSIDSGVGRLVDADMEEESSKLTALQTQQQLAIQSLSIANSSAQNVLTLFKN
;
A
#
# COMPACT_ATOMS: atom_id res chain seq x y z
N MET A 1 -60.06 -14.14 39.55
CA MET A 1 -60.61 -12.94 40.21
C MET A 1 -60.00 -11.72 39.56
N THR A 2 -60.79 -10.97 38.79
CA THR A 2 -60.38 -9.67 38.25
C THR A 2 -60.49 -8.63 39.36
N SER A 3 -59.37 -8.21 39.93
CA SER A 3 -59.31 -7.09 40.86
C SER A 3 -59.51 -5.79 40.08
N ILE A 4 -60.43 -4.94 40.52
CA ILE A 4 -60.73 -3.64 39.89
C ILE A 4 -59.52 -2.69 40.00
N LEU A 5 -58.68 -2.86 41.02
CA LEU A 5 -57.50 -2.03 41.28
C LEU A 5 -56.24 -2.55 40.57
N THR A 6 -56.21 -3.82 40.20
CA THR A 6 -55.05 -4.47 39.57
C THR A 6 -55.50 -5.28 38.36
N ASN A 7 -55.46 -4.67 37.18
CA ASN A 7 -55.74 -5.34 35.92
C ASN A 7 -54.55 -6.24 35.53
N VAL A 8 -54.58 -7.49 36.00
CA VAL A 8 -53.53 -8.48 35.76
C VAL A 8 -53.32 -8.76 34.27
N ALA A 9 -54.38 -8.72 33.45
CA ALA A 9 -54.30 -8.92 32.01
C ALA A 9 -53.62 -7.75 31.29
N ALA A 10 -53.88 -6.51 31.72
CA ALA A 10 -53.17 -5.35 31.18
C ALA A 10 -51.71 -5.29 31.66
N MET A 11 -51.42 -5.72 32.89
CA MET A 11 -50.04 -5.79 33.39
C MET A 11 -49.20 -6.84 32.64
N SER A 12 -49.75 -8.02 32.35
CA SER A 12 -49.05 -9.04 31.55
C SER A 12 -48.86 -8.58 30.11
N ALA A 13 -49.88 -7.96 29.49
CA ALA A 13 -49.77 -7.38 28.15
C ALA A 13 -48.72 -6.25 28.10
N LEU A 14 -48.64 -5.40 29.14
CA LEU A 14 -47.63 -4.36 29.25
C LEU A 14 -46.20 -4.93 29.42
N GLN A 15 -46.04 -6.01 30.19
CA GLN A 15 -44.75 -6.69 30.32
C GLN A 15 -44.30 -7.27 28.97
N THR A 16 -45.20 -7.89 28.22
CA THR A 16 -44.93 -8.39 26.86
C THR A 16 -44.58 -7.23 25.92
N LEU A 17 -45.32 -6.11 25.96
CA LEU A 17 -45.03 -4.93 25.15
C LEU A 17 -43.66 -4.32 25.48
N ARG A 18 -43.27 -4.26 26.75
CA ARG A 18 -41.93 -3.79 27.16
C ARG A 18 -40.83 -4.71 26.64
N SER A 19 -41.04 -6.03 26.65
CA SER A 19 -40.11 -6.99 26.07
C SER A 19 -39.99 -6.84 24.55
N ILE A 20 -41.13 -6.69 23.84
CA ILE A 20 -41.13 -6.43 22.38
C ILE A 20 -40.41 -5.12 22.06
N ASN A 21 -40.66 -4.06 22.81
CA ASN A 21 -39.99 -2.78 22.60
C ASN A 21 -38.48 -2.86 22.81
N GLY A 22 -38.01 -3.57 23.84
CA GLY A 22 -36.58 -3.80 24.05
C GLY A 22 -35.95 -4.57 22.89
N ASN A 23 -36.56 -5.67 22.46
CA ASN A 23 -36.08 -6.45 21.30
C ASN A 23 -36.10 -5.63 19.99
N LEU A 24 -37.10 -4.77 19.83
CA LEU A 24 -37.25 -3.89 18.65
C LEU A 24 -36.17 -2.82 18.63
N GLU A 25 -35.81 -2.23 19.78
CA GLU A 25 -34.69 -1.30 19.91
C GLU A 25 -33.36 -2.00 19.62
N ASP A 26 -33.13 -3.20 20.16
CA ASP A 26 -31.92 -3.98 19.89
C ASP A 26 -31.77 -4.35 18.40
N THR A 27 -32.83 -4.85 17.77
CA THR A 27 -32.81 -5.18 16.34
C THR A 27 -32.69 -3.92 15.49
N GLN A 28 -33.30 -2.78 15.86
CA GLN A 28 -33.05 -1.51 15.18
C GLN A 28 -31.59 -1.07 15.27
N ASN A 29 -30.96 -1.21 16.44
CA ASN A 29 -29.56 -0.88 16.62
C ASN A 29 -28.66 -1.81 15.78
N ARG A 30 -28.97 -3.10 15.69
CA ARG A 30 -28.26 -4.06 14.82
C ARG A 30 -28.42 -3.74 13.34
N VAL A 31 -29.65 -3.48 12.87
CA VAL A 31 -29.94 -3.09 11.48
C VAL A 31 -29.27 -1.75 11.15
N SER A 32 -29.28 -0.79 12.08
CA SER A 32 -28.68 0.53 11.85
C SER A 32 -27.15 0.51 11.87
N SER A 33 -26.54 -0.32 12.72
CA SER A 33 -25.08 -0.43 12.85
C SER A 33 -24.46 -1.46 11.91
N GLY A 34 -25.26 -2.41 11.41
CA GLY A 34 -24.79 -3.59 10.68
C GLY A 34 -24.06 -4.62 11.55
N TYR A 35 -23.95 -4.38 12.87
CA TYR A 35 -23.18 -5.25 13.76
C TYR A 35 -24.08 -6.02 14.72
N ARG A 36 -23.82 -7.34 14.81
CA ARG A 36 -24.37 -8.21 15.85
C ARG A 36 -23.72 -7.96 17.20
N VAL A 37 -22.47 -7.51 17.22
CA VAL A 37 -21.69 -7.18 18.43
C VAL A 37 -21.03 -5.83 18.18
N ALA A 38 -21.67 -4.75 18.63
CA ALA A 38 -21.19 -3.38 18.40
C ALA A 38 -20.30 -2.91 19.57
N GLU A 39 -20.70 -3.24 20.80
CA GLU A 39 -20.01 -2.82 22.01
C GLU A 39 -19.40 -4.00 22.78
N ALA A 40 -18.40 -3.72 23.62
CA ALA A 40 -17.80 -4.72 24.51
C ALA A 40 -18.81 -5.34 25.48
N LYS A 41 -19.92 -4.65 25.77
CA LYS A 41 -21.01 -5.15 26.61
C LYS A 41 -21.80 -6.28 25.95
N ASP A 42 -21.88 -6.29 24.62
CA ASP A 42 -22.64 -7.30 23.87
C ASP A 42 -21.90 -8.65 23.91
N ASN A 43 -20.58 -8.62 23.68
CA ASN A 43 -19.70 -9.77 23.85
C ASN A 43 -18.23 -9.32 23.89
N ALA A 44 -17.65 -9.27 25.10
CA ALA A 44 -16.29 -8.77 25.29
C ALA A 44 -15.23 -9.58 24.52
N ALA A 45 -15.39 -10.90 24.38
CA ALA A 45 -14.41 -11.75 23.72
C ALA A 45 -14.40 -11.51 22.19
N TYR A 46 -15.56 -11.57 21.54
CA TYR A 46 -15.63 -11.32 20.10
C TYR A 46 -15.32 -9.88 19.74
N TRP A 47 -15.78 -8.93 20.56
CA TRP A 47 -15.49 -7.51 20.36
C TRP A 47 -13.98 -7.22 20.45
N SER A 48 -13.27 -7.79 21.44
CA SER A 48 -11.83 -7.58 21.61
C SER A 48 -11.01 -8.16 20.45
N ILE A 49 -11.37 -9.36 19.98
CA ILE A 49 -10.70 -10.00 18.82
C ILE A 49 -10.96 -9.16 17.57
N ALA A 50 -12.22 -8.83 17.30
CA ALA A 50 -12.60 -8.03 16.13
C ALA A 50 -11.97 -6.63 16.14
N THR A 51 -11.86 -5.98 17.29
CA THR A 51 -11.21 -4.67 17.42
C THR A 51 -9.72 -4.75 17.12
N THR A 52 -9.05 -5.80 17.60
CA THR A 52 -7.63 -6.04 17.30
C THR A 52 -7.43 -6.31 15.82
N MET A 53 -8.26 -7.17 15.23
CA MET A 53 -8.22 -7.49 13.80
C MET A 53 -8.52 -6.27 12.91
N ARG A 54 -9.49 -5.42 13.27
CA ARG A 54 -9.74 -4.14 12.57
C ARG A 54 -8.56 -3.18 12.69
N SER A 55 -7.89 -3.14 13.84
CA SER A 55 -6.67 -2.35 14.01
C SER A 55 -5.54 -2.88 13.13
N ASP A 56 -5.41 -4.20 13.01
CA ASP A 56 -4.42 -4.84 12.14
C ASP A 56 -4.72 -4.56 10.66
N ASN A 57 -5.99 -4.62 10.26
CA ASN A 57 -6.40 -4.24 8.91
C ASN A 57 -6.02 -2.79 8.58
N LYS A 58 -6.30 -1.83 9.48
CA LYS A 58 -5.86 -0.44 9.31
C LYS A 58 -4.35 -0.31 9.15
N ALA A 59 -3.57 -1.10 9.89
CA ALA A 59 -2.12 -1.12 9.75
C ALA A 59 -1.67 -1.74 8.42
N LEU A 60 -2.35 -2.80 7.96
CA LEU A 60 -2.11 -3.41 6.64
C LEU A 60 -2.44 -2.46 5.50
N SER A 61 -3.52 -1.66 5.61
CA SER A 61 -3.84 -0.60 4.66
C SER A 61 -2.72 0.45 4.58
N ALA A 62 -2.20 0.91 5.73
CA ALA A 62 -1.05 1.82 5.74
C ALA A 62 0.23 1.18 5.15
N VAL A 63 0.41 -0.14 5.30
CA VAL A 63 1.49 -0.88 4.64
C VAL A 63 1.26 -1.00 3.14
N SER A 64 0.02 -1.17 2.68
CA SER A 64 -0.33 -1.13 1.25
C SER A 64 0.00 0.23 0.64
N ASP A 65 -0.35 1.33 1.31
CA ASP A 65 -0.01 2.68 0.86
C ASP A 65 1.52 2.87 0.81
N ALA A 66 2.24 2.36 1.80
CA ALA A 66 3.70 2.43 1.84
C ALA A 66 4.36 1.55 0.75
N LEU A 67 3.77 0.40 0.43
CA LEU A 67 4.19 -0.47 -0.68
C LEU A 67 3.97 0.23 -2.02
N GLY A 68 2.82 0.87 -2.23
CA GLY A 68 2.54 1.65 -3.45
C GLY A 68 3.49 2.84 -3.63
N LEU A 69 3.82 3.54 -2.53
CA LEU A 69 4.87 4.58 -2.55
C LEU A 69 6.25 3.98 -2.87
N GLY A 70 6.52 2.77 -2.37
CA GLY A 70 7.71 1.99 -2.66
C GLY A 70 7.83 1.59 -4.13
N ALA A 71 6.74 1.08 -4.72
CA ALA A 71 6.64 0.74 -6.13
C ALA A 71 6.95 1.96 -6.99
N ALA A 72 6.30 3.09 -6.74
CA ALA A 72 6.53 4.34 -7.48
C ALA A 72 8.01 4.80 -7.43
N LYS A 73 8.68 4.65 -6.28
CA LYS A 73 10.13 4.94 -6.16
C LYS A 73 10.98 4.02 -7.02
N VAL A 74 10.71 2.72 -6.97
CA VAL A 74 11.46 1.70 -7.71
C VAL A 74 11.21 1.82 -9.22
N ASP A 75 9.97 2.10 -9.63
CA ASP A 75 9.61 2.29 -11.04
C ASP A 75 10.25 3.56 -11.62
N THR A 76 10.27 4.66 -10.85
CA THR A 76 10.99 5.88 -11.26
C THR A 76 12.49 5.59 -11.47
N ALA A 77 13.09 4.82 -10.57
CA ALA A 77 14.49 4.41 -10.69
C ALA A 77 14.71 3.48 -11.90
N TYR A 78 13.78 2.56 -12.14
CA TYR A 78 13.82 1.64 -13.28
C TYR A 78 13.74 2.40 -14.61
N SER A 79 12.78 3.33 -14.77
CA SER A 79 12.67 4.15 -15.98
C SER A 79 13.89 5.02 -16.23
N ALA A 80 14.53 5.53 -15.16
CA ALA A 80 15.78 6.27 -15.27
C ALA A 80 16.95 5.38 -15.71
N MET A 81 17.03 4.14 -15.20
CA MET A 81 18.02 3.15 -15.63
C MET A 81 17.80 2.74 -17.10
N ASP A 82 16.56 2.54 -17.52
CA ASP A 82 16.21 2.19 -18.89
C ASP A 82 16.62 3.32 -19.87
N SER A 83 16.26 4.56 -19.55
CA SER A 83 16.70 5.75 -20.31
C SER A 83 18.23 5.88 -20.35
N ALA A 84 18.91 5.54 -19.26
CA ALA A 84 20.37 5.55 -19.21
C ALA A 84 21.00 4.47 -20.11
N ILE A 85 20.41 3.27 -20.16
CA ILE A 85 20.85 2.19 -21.05
C ILE A 85 20.75 2.64 -22.52
N ASP A 86 19.65 3.28 -22.90
CA ASP A 86 19.46 3.81 -24.26
C ASP A 86 20.49 4.87 -24.60
N ILE A 87 20.71 5.85 -23.73
CA ILE A 87 21.69 6.92 -23.96
C ILE A 87 23.12 6.37 -24.04
N VAL A 88 23.49 5.44 -23.15
CA VAL A 88 24.83 4.80 -23.19
C VAL A 88 24.99 3.94 -24.45
N SER A 89 23.92 3.31 -24.93
CA SER A 89 23.93 2.58 -26.20
C SER A 89 24.12 3.52 -27.40
N GLU A 90 23.54 4.72 -27.36
CA GLU A 90 23.80 5.75 -28.36
C GLU A 90 25.25 6.26 -28.29
N ILE A 91 25.79 6.51 -27.09
CA ILE A 91 27.21 6.86 -26.90
C ILE A 91 28.11 5.79 -27.52
N LYS A 92 27.81 4.50 -27.30
CA LYS A 92 28.54 3.39 -27.94
C LYS A 92 28.52 3.51 -29.46
N ALA A 93 27.36 3.76 -30.05
CA ALA A 93 27.24 3.91 -31.51
C ALA A 93 28.06 5.11 -32.03
N LYS A 94 28.07 6.22 -31.31
CA LYS A 94 28.90 7.41 -31.64
C LYS A 94 30.40 7.11 -31.55
N ILE A 95 30.84 6.38 -30.53
CA ILE A 95 32.24 5.95 -30.38
C ILE A 95 32.64 5.02 -31.54
N VAL A 96 31.76 4.10 -31.96
CA VAL A 96 32.01 3.26 -33.15
C VAL A 96 32.14 4.11 -34.40
N ALA A 97 31.25 5.09 -34.62
CA ALA A 97 31.34 6.00 -35.77
C ALA A 97 32.65 6.82 -35.79
N ALA A 98 33.22 7.13 -34.62
CA ALA A 98 34.50 7.81 -34.50
C ALA A 98 35.73 6.95 -34.89
N THR A 99 35.56 5.63 -35.10
CA THR A 99 36.63 4.75 -35.60
C THR A 99 36.83 4.85 -37.12
N GLU A 100 35.86 5.39 -37.86
CA GLU A 100 35.97 5.50 -39.31
C GLU A 100 37.03 6.54 -39.73
N LYS A 101 37.85 6.16 -40.71
CA LYS A 101 38.95 7.00 -41.20
C LYS A 101 38.40 8.20 -41.98
N GLY A 102 38.69 9.42 -41.52
CA GLY A 102 38.28 10.66 -42.16
C GLY A 102 37.10 11.37 -41.49
N VAL A 103 36.59 10.83 -40.38
CA VAL A 103 35.55 11.45 -39.57
C VAL A 103 36.14 12.52 -38.63
N ASP A 104 35.39 13.61 -38.46
CA ASP A 104 35.71 14.71 -37.55
C ASP A 104 35.32 14.32 -36.11
N LYS A 105 36.32 13.86 -35.34
CA LYS A 105 36.14 13.41 -33.95
C LYS A 105 35.63 14.52 -33.03
N THR A 106 35.86 15.79 -33.36
CA THR A 106 35.42 16.93 -32.54
C THR A 106 33.90 17.07 -32.60
N LYS A 107 33.30 16.90 -33.78
CA LYS A 107 31.83 16.95 -33.92
C LYS A 107 31.13 15.77 -33.26
N ILE A 108 31.73 14.58 -33.32
CA ILE A 108 31.19 13.42 -32.59
C ILE A 108 31.33 13.62 -31.09
N GLN A 109 32.43 14.23 -30.61
CA GLN A 109 32.59 14.56 -29.20
C GLN A 109 31.52 15.56 -28.73
N ASP A 110 31.12 16.54 -29.55
CA ASP A 110 30.03 17.46 -29.21
C ASP A 110 28.70 16.71 -28.99
N GLU A 111 28.39 15.73 -29.84
CA GLU A 111 27.20 14.87 -29.69
C GLU A 111 27.31 13.97 -28.45
N ILE A 112 28.46 13.34 -28.22
CA ILE A 112 28.73 12.53 -27.01
C ILE A 112 28.59 13.40 -25.75
N GLY A 113 29.08 14.65 -25.78
CA GLY A 113 28.96 15.59 -24.67
C GLY A 113 27.51 15.95 -24.35
N GLN A 114 26.64 16.06 -25.36
CA GLN A 114 25.19 16.24 -25.14
C GLN A 114 24.55 15.01 -24.50
N LEU A 115 24.89 13.80 -24.97
CA LEU A 115 24.40 12.55 -24.39
C LEU A 115 24.88 12.35 -22.95
N GLN A 116 26.13 12.71 -22.65
CA GLN A 116 26.69 12.70 -21.29
C GLN A 116 25.95 13.68 -20.36
N GLN A 117 25.62 14.89 -20.84
CA GLN A 117 24.79 15.84 -20.08
C GLN A 117 23.37 15.33 -19.88
N GLN A 118 22.79 14.66 -20.87
CA GLN A 118 21.48 14.05 -20.77
C GLN A 118 21.48 12.93 -19.71
N LEU A 119 22.53 12.10 -19.63
CA LEU A 119 22.68 11.10 -18.56
C LEU A 119 22.69 11.74 -17.16
N LEU A 120 23.41 12.86 -17.01
CA LEU A 120 23.40 13.60 -15.75
C LEU A 120 21.99 14.14 -15.45
N SER A 121 21.29 14.68 -16.45
CA SER A 121 19.91 15.16 -16.29
C SER A 121 18.94 14.05 -15.91
N VAL A 122 19.06 12.86 -16.51
CA VAL A 122 18.25 11.67 -16.17
C VAL A 122 18.52 11.27 -14.73
N ALA A 123 19.79 11.19 -14.33
CA ALA A 123 20.15 10.88 -12.95
C ALA A 123 19.60 11.92 -11.96
N GLN A 124 19.65 13.22 -12.26
CA GLN A 124 19.07 14.27 -11.42
C GLN A 124 17.54 14.21 -11.33
N SER A 125 16.89 13.91 -12.46
CA SER A 125 15.42 13.89 -12.59
C SER A 125 14.79 12.65 -11.97
N ALA A 126 15.56 11.57 -11.80
CA ALA A 126 15.14 10.31 -11.17
C ALA A 126 14.90 10.40 -9.65
N SER A 127 14.65 11.60 -9.12
CA SER A 127 14.31 11.82 -7.73
C SER A 127 12.81 11.67 -7.51
N PHE A 128 12.43 10.86 -6.53
CA PHE A 128 11.05 10.69 -6.11
C PHE A 128 10.92 11.01 -4.62
N SER A 129 10.06 11.98 -4.27
CA SER A 129 9.89 12.47 -2.90
C SER A 129 11.20 12.91 -2.22
N GLY A 130 12.13 13.48 -2.99
CA GLY A 130 13.42 13.96 -2.47
C GLY A 130 14.49 12.88 -2.28
N GLU A 131 14.20 11.63 -2.65
CA GLU A 131 15.18 10.55 -2.66
C GLU A 131 15.53 10.13 -4.09
N ASN A 132 16.82 9.92 -4.33
CA ASN A 132 17.32 9.37 -5.58
C ASN A 132 17.81 7.94 -5.34
N TRP A 133 17.34 7.01 -6.16
CA TRP A 133 17.66 5.58 -6.08
C TRP A 133 18.67 5.15 -7.13
N VAL A 134 18.95 6.02 -8.11
CA VAL A 134 19.92 5.80 -9.17
C VAL A 134 21.18 6.65 -8.99
N ALA A 135 21.20 7.54 -7.99
CA ALA A 135 22.39 8.25 -7.55
C ALA A 135 22.50 8.27 -6.03
N GLY A 136 23.65 7.86 -5.47
CA GLY A 136 23.86 7.81 -4.02
C GLY A 136 24.85 6.75 -3.55
N ASN A 137 25.19 6.81 -2.26
CA ASN A 137 26.03 5.83 -1.55
C ASN A 137 25.41 5.46 -0.18
N THR A 138 24.09 5.57 -0.06
CA THR A 138 23.37 5.23 1.18
C THR A 138 22.32 4.19 0.87
N THR A 139 22.31 3.08 1.61
CA THR A 139 21.26 2.06 1.55
C THR A 139 19.87 2.70 1.65
N LYS A 140 19.01 2.42 0.67
CA LYS A 140 17.61 2.82 0.67
C LYS A 140 16.74 1.64 1.10
N SER A 141 15.59 1.91 1.71
CA SER A 141 14.71 0.86 2.21
C SER A 141 13.27 1.09 1.78
N VAL A 142 12.61 0.03 1.29
CA VAL A 142 11.16 0.01 1.06
C VAL A 142 10.50 -0.80 2.17
N VAL A 143 9.35 -0.35 2.65
CA VAL A 143 8.50 -1.15 3.54
C VAL A 143 8.09 -2.43 2.82
N SER A 144 8.27 -3.57 3.45
CA SER A 144 7.98 -4.88 2.85
C SER A 144 6.92 -5.68 3.58
N SER A 145 6.70 -5.50 4.88
CA SER A 145 5.60 -6.25 5.53
C SER A 145 5.22 -5.68 6.89
N PHE A 146 4.00 -5.95 7.31
CA PHE A 146 3.54 -5.80 8.68
C PHE A 146 3.51 -7.18 9.34
N VAL A 147 4.26 -7.36 10.43
CA VAL A 147 4.30 -8.63 11.15
C VAL A 147 3.92 -8.39 12.60
N ARG A 148 2.89 -9.13 13.06
CA ARG A 148 2.53 -9.27 14.47
C ARG A 148 3.06 -10.62 14.97
N ASN A 149 4.04 -10.59 15.86
CA ASN A 149 4.61 -11.80 16.46
C ASN A 149 3.70 -12.36 17.56
N ALA A 150 3.86 -13.66 17.89
CA ALA A 150 3.07 -14.35 18.93
C ALA A 150 3.12 -13.67 20.31
N ASN A 151 4.14 -12.85 20.58
CA ASN A 151 4.31 -12.08 21.82
C ASN A 151 3.55 -10.74 21.81
N GLY A 152 2.73 -10.46 20.79
CA GLY A 152 1.97 -9.21 20.66
C GLY A 152 2.80 -8.02 20.17
N GLN A 153 4.08 -8.20 19.87
CA GLN A 153 4.93 -7.17 19.24
C GLN A 153 4.57 -7.01 17.77
N VAL A 154 4.45 -5.75 17.35
CA VAL A 154 4.13 -5.35 15.99
C VAL A 154 5.36 -4.68 15.39
N SER A 155 5.77 -5.10 14.19
CA SER A 155 6.89 -4.49 13.48
C SER A 155 6.60 -4.34 11.98
N VAL A 156 7.16 -3.29 11.40
CA VAL A 156 7.23 -3.11 9.95
C VAL A 156 8.59 -3.61 9.48
N GLN A 157 8.59 -4.64 8.65
CA GLN A 157 9.79 -5.12 7.97
C GLN A 157 10.06 -4.24 6.77
N THR A 158 11.34 -3.96 6.50
CA THR A 158 11.78 -3.20 5.34
C THR A 158 12.75 -4.03 4.52
N THR A 159 12.60 -4.05 3.20
CA THR A 159 13.66 -4.57 2.34
C THR A 159 14.65 -3.47 2.02
N GLN A 160 15.93 -3.78 2.20
CA GLN A 160 17.03 -2.87 1.92
C GLN A 160 17.52 -3.05 0.48
N TYR A 161 17.79 -1.93 -0.16
CA TYR A 161 18.51 -1.80 -1.42
C TYR A 161 19.81 -1.06 -1.11
N VAL A 162 20.92 -1.80 -1.06
CA VAL A 162 22.25 -1.22 -0.80
C VAL A 162 22.73 -0.58 -2.08
N LEU A 163 22.93 0.74 -2.06
CA LEU A 163 23.50 1.46 -3.18
C LEU A 163 25.02 1.24 -3.16
N ASP A 164 25.56 0.78 -4.28
CA ASP A 164 26.96 0.51 -4.51
C ASP A 164 27.43 1.45 -5.63
N ASP A 165 28.29 2.41 -5.29
CA ASP A 165 28.84 3.44 -6.17
C ASP A 165 30.14 3.01 -6.89
N THR A 166 30.46 1.71 -6.89
CA THR A 166 31.55 1.15 -7.70
C THR A 166 31.21 1.06 -9.19
N SER A 167 32.22 0.86 -10.04
CA SER A 167 32.05 0.71 -11.50
C SER A 167 31.18 -0.48 -11.91
N THR A 168 31.00 -1.47 -11.04
CA THR A 168 30.13 -2.65 -11.25
C THR A 168 28.93 -2.66 -10.31
N GLY A 169 28.70 -1.54 -9.61
CA GLY A 169 27.64 -1.39 -8.63
C GLY A 169 26.27 -1.25 -9.29
N ASN A 170 25.40 -0.45 -8.68
CA ASN A 170 24.00 -0.37 -9.07
C ASN A 170 23.44 1.06 -9.19
N VAL A 171 24.30 2.07 -9.14
CA VAL A 171 23.94 3.49 -9.34
C VAL A 171 24.59 4.07 -10.60
N LEU A 172 23.91 4.99 -11.29
CA LEU A 172 24.50 5.71 -12.43
C LEU A 172 25.71 6.55 -11.96
N PHE A 173 25.51 7.30 -10.87
CA PHE A 173 26.48 8.21 -10.28
C PHE A 173 26.50 8.04 -8.75
N GLY A 174 27.62 8.34 -8.11
CA GLY A 174 27.62 8.48 -6.65
C GLY A 174 26.99 9.79 -6.20
N MET A 175 27.04 10.05 -4.90
CA MET A 175 26.61 11.32 -4.32
C MET A 175 27.60 11.73 -3.23
N THR A 176 27.98 13.00 -3.26
CA THR A 176 28.84 13.59 -2.23
C THR A 176 28.10 13.70 -0.89
N THR A 177 28.83 13.87 0.21
CA THR A 177 28.26 14.07 1.56
C THR A 177 27.33 15.29 1.65
N SER A 178 27.41 16.22 0.68
CA SER A 178 26.55 17.41 0.59
C SER A 178 25.24 17.17 -0.20
N GLY A 179 24.97 15.95 -0.65
CA GLY A 179 23.76 15.60 -1.40
C GLY A 179 23.78 15.99 -2.87
N SER A 180 24.93 16.42 -3.40
CA SER A 180 25.12 16.68 -4.83
C SER A 180 25.65 15.42 -5.53
N ILE A 181 25.18 15.18 -6.77
CA ILE A 181 25.64 14.05 -7.59
C ILE A 181 27.15 14.15 -7.80
N ASP A 182 27.84 13.05 -7.53
CA ASP A 182 29.26 12.90 -7.77
C ASP A 182 29.47 12.27 -9.15
N THR A 183 30.04 13.03 -10.07
CA THR A 183 30.31 12.58 -11.45
C THR A 183 31.56 11.70 -11.56
N THR A 184 32.26 11.45 -10.45
CA THR A 184 33.53 10.68 -10.42
C THR A 184 33.36 9.25 -9.92
N THR A 185 32.18 8.90 -9.41
CA THR A 185 31.83 7.56 -8.90
C THR A 185 30.52 7.08 -9.52
N GLY A 186 30.20 5.79 -9.36
CA GLY A 186 29.08 5.11 -10.01
C GLY A 186 29.45 4.46 -11.33
N ILE A 187 28.51 3.76 -11.95
CA ILE A 187 28.72 3.00 -13.20
C ILE A 187 29.23 3.91 -14.33
N ILE A 188 28.76 5.15 -14.38
CA ILE A 188 29.07 6.11 -15.46
C ILE A 188 30.21 7.05 -15.06
N GLY A 189 30.34 7.34 -13.76
CA GLY A 189 31.33 8.28 -13.23
C GLY A 189 32.70 7.69 -12.92
N THR A 190 32.80 6.38 -12.67
CA THR A 190 34.08 5.75 -12.28
C THR A 190 35.07 5.69 -13.45
N SER A 191 36.29 6.18 -13.21
CA SER A 191 37.39 6.12 -14.19
C SER A 191 37.85 4.69 -14.44
N SER A 192 37.96 4.29 -15.71
CA SER A 192 38.52 3.01 -16.16
C SER A 192 39.90 3.21 -16.80
N GLY A 193 40.83 3.79 -16.04
CA GLY A 193 42.22 4.00 -16.48
C GLY A 193 42.36 5.15 -17.49
N SER A 194 43.16 4.96 -18.54
CA SER A 194 43.61 6.01 -19.47
C SER A 194 42.50 6.68 -20.31
N VAL A 195 41.35 6.03 -20.46
CA VAL A 195 40.18 6.54 -21.21
C VAL A 195 39.19 7.34 -20.34
N GLY A 196 39.44 7.46 -19.03
CA GLY A 196 38.53 8.17 -18.13
C GLY A 196 37.26 7.40 -17.81
N SER A 197 36.19 8.11 -17.45
CA SER A 197 34.86 7.55 -17.17
C SER A 197 33.91 7.75 -18.36
N ILE A 198 32.77 7.05 -18.41
CA ILE A 198 31.78 7.22 -19.50
C ILE A 198 31.28 8.68 -19.56
N TYR A 199 31.16 9.35 -18.41
CA TYR A 199 30.81 10.76 -18.32
C TYR A 199 31.95 11.71 -18.69
N GLY A 200 33.20 11.37 -18.33
CA GLY A 200 34.38 12.20 -18.54
C GLY A 200 35.18 11.87 -19.80
N MET A 201 34.65 11.04 -20.70
CA MET A 201 35.36 10.56 -21.88
C MET A 201 35.49 11.64 -22.94
N ASP A 202 36.72 11.85 -23.43
CA ASP A 202 37.03 12.74 -24.55
C ASP A 202 37.73 11.97 -25.67
N ILE A 203 37.01 11.73 -26.77
CA ILE A 203 37.49 10.94 -27.92
C ILE A 203 38.43 11.72 -28.85
N THR A 204 38.62 13.03 -28.66
CA THR A 204 39.35 13.89 -29.59
C THR A 204 40.84 13.54 -29.68
N SER A 205 41.46 13.12 -28.58
CA SER A 205 42.87 12.72 -28.49
C SER A 205 43.10 11.21 -28.45
N PHE A 206 42.06 10.39 -28.61
CA PHE A 206 42.16 8.93 -28.48
C PHE A 206 42.86 8.27 -29.68
N SER A 207 43.81 7.40 -29.35
CA SER A 207 44.38 6.43 -30.29
C SER A 207 43.40 5.29 -30.58
N GLN A 208 43.68 4.44 -31.56
CA GLN A 208 42.81 3.30 -31.87
C GLN A 208 42.65 2.33 -30.68
N SER A 209 43.72 2.11 -29.92
CA SER A 209 43.67 1.30 -28.69
C SER A 209 42.84 1.95 -27.57
N ASP A 210 42.81 3.28 -27.50
CA ASP A 210 41.98 3.99 -26.53
C ASP A 210 40.50 3.89 -26.90
N ILE A 211 40.17 3.91 -28.20
CA ILE A 211 38.79 3.71 -28.65
C ILE A 211 38.30 2.28 -28.35
N ASP A 212 39.14 1.26 -28.53
CA ASP A 212 38.80 -0.12 -28.20
C ASP A 212 38.58 -0.30 -26.68
N LEU A 213 39.39 0.38 -25.85
CA LEU A 213 39.22 0.42 -24.40
C LEU A 213 37.97 1.19 -23.98
N ALA A 214 37.65 2.29 -24.66
CA ALA A 214 36.42 3.07 -24.46
C ALA A 214 35.17 2.22 -24.75
N LEU A 215 35.16 1.47 -25.86
CA LEU A 215 34.06 0.54 -26.18
C LEU A 215 33.92 -0.56 -25.12
N THR A 216 35.03 -1.10 -24.64
CA THR A 216 35.03 -2.12 -23.57
C THR A 216 34.49 -1.55 -22.25
N THR A 217 34.83 -0.31 -21.94
CA THR A 217 34.35 0.41 -20.75
C THR A 217 32.85 0.67 -20.83
N VAL A 218 32.38 1.16 -21.99
CA VAL A 218 30.95 1.40 -22.25
C VAL A 218 30.15 0.11 -22.21
N GLU A 219 30.68 -0.99 -22.76
CA GLU A 219 30.04 -2.31 -22.68
C GLU A 219 29.94 -2.83 -21.24
N SER A 220 31.01 -2.64 -20.45
CA SER A 220 31.00 -3.01 -19.03
C SER A 220 30.00 -2.15 -18.24
N GLY A 221 29.89 -0.87 -18.58
CA GLY A 221 28.88 0.05 -18.04
C GLY A 221 27.45 -0.38 -18.38
N LEU A 222 27.17 -0.73 -19.64
CA LEU A 222 25.87 -1.27 -20.08
C LEU A 222 25.52 -2.57 -19.34
N SER A 223 26.49 -3.47 -19.16
CA SER A 223 26.30 -4.69 -18.38
C SER A 223 25.94 -4.39 -16.92
N ALA A 224 26.61 -3.41 -16.29
CA ALA A 224 26.31 -3.00 -14.93
C ALA A 224 24.93 -2.31 -14.82
N LEU A 225 24.58 -1.42 -15.75
CA LEU A 225 23.24 -0.80 -15.82
C LEU A 225 22.15 -1.85 -15.99
N THR A 226 22.37 -2.86 -16.83
CA THR A 226 21.42 -3.96 -17.05
C THR A 226 21.24 -4.80 -15.79
N LYS A 227 22.32 -5.07 -15.04
CA LYS A 227 22.25 -5.74 -13.72
C LYS A 227 21.48 -4.89 -12.71
N ALA A 228 21.73 -3.59 -12.65
CA ALA A 228 21.02 -2.66 -11.78
C ALA A 228 19.52 -2.61 -12.12
N ALA A 229 19.17 -2.48 -13.40
CA ALA A 229 17.79 -2.52 -13.88
C ALA A 229 17.10 -3.86 -13.56
N SER A 230 17.80 -4.99 -13.72
CA SER A 230 17.29 -6.31 -13.33
C SER A 230 17.03 -6.43 -11.82
N GLN A 231 17.92 -5.88 -10.99
CA GLN A 231 17.70 -5.82 -9.54
C GLN A 231 16.47 -4.98 -9.19
N LEU A 232 16.32 -3.79 -9.77
CA LEU A 232 15.14 -2.95 -9.56
C LEU A 232 13.85 -3.65 -10.03
N GLY A 233 13.88 -4.30 -11.19
CA GLY A 233 12.76 -5.11 -11.68
C GLY A 233 12.39 -6.27 -10.75
N SER A 234 13.39 -6.96 -10.17
CA SER A 234 13.14 -8.00 -9.17
C SER A 234 12.54 -7.45 -7.86
N ILE A 235 12.86 -6.21 -7.50
CA ILE A 235 12.28 -5.53 -6.34
C ILE A 235 10.84 -5.11 -6.65
N SER A 236 10.58 -4.55 -7.83
CA SER A 236 9.23 -4.18 -8.30
C SER A 236 8.29 -5.39 -8.27
N THR A 237 8.69 -6.51 -8.91
CA THR A 237 7.88 -7.75 -8.87
C THR A 237 7.67 -8.31 -7.46
N ARG A 238 8.64 -8.14 -6.55
CA ARG A 238 8.46 -8.52 -5.14
C ARG A 238 7.47 -7.61 -4.42
N ILE A 239 7.46 -6.31 -4.71
CA ILE A 239 6.50 -5.36 -4.16
C ILE A 239 5.09 -5.71 -4.64
N ASP A 240 4.90 -6.00 -5.93
CA ASP A 240 3.59 -6.40 -6.49
C ASP A 240 3.03 -7.68 -5.83
N LEU A 241 3.89 -8.69 -5.65
CA LEU A 241 3.53 -9.93 -4.95
C LEU A 241 3.13 -9.66 -3.50
N GLN A 242 3.83 -8.74 -2.85
CA GLN A 242 3.58 -8.39 -1.46
C GLN A 242 2.30 -7.56 -1.30
N GLU A 243 2.03 -6.63 -2.21
CA GLU A 243 0.77 -5.87 -2.26
C GLU A 243 -0.41 -6.82 -2.44
N SER A 244 -0.31 -7.75 -3.38
CA SER A 244 -1.32 -8.80 -3.60
C SER A 244 -1.52 -9.66 -2.35
N PHE A 245 -0.43 -10.02 -1.65
CA PHE A 245 -0.52 -10.77 -0.39
C PHE A 245 -1.21 -9.96 0.71
N VAL A 246 -0.85 -8.68 0.88
CA VAL A 246 -1.45 -7.79 1.89
C VAL A 246 -2.93 -7.56 1.60
N SER A 247 -3.33 -7.37 0.34
CA SER A 247 -4.74 -7.26 -0.06
C SER A 247 -5.52 -8.52 0.30
N ASN A 248 -5.03 -9.69 -0.10
CA ASN A 248 -5.69 -10.98 0.21
C ASN A 248 -5.77 -11.24 1.72
N LEU A 249 -4.74 -10.84 2.49
CA LEU A 249 -4.73 -10.94 3.94
C LEU A 249 -5.75 -9.98 4.58
N SER A 250 -5.82 -8.75 4.08
CA SER A 250 -6.80 -7.74 4.49
C SER A 250 -8.23 -8.25 4.28
N ASP A 251 -8.54 -8.76 3.08
CA ASP A 251 -9.85 -9.31 2.74
C ASP A 251 -10.22 -10.52 3.63
N SER A 252 -9.24 -11.38 3.92
CA SER A 252 -9.42 -12.53 4.81
C SER A 252 -9.68 -12.09 6.25
N ILE A 253 -9.00 -11.04 6.71
CA ILE A 253 -9.22 -10.45 8.04
C ILE A 253 -10.59 -9.78 8.09
N ASP A 254 -10.99 -9.03 7.07
CA ASP A 254 -12.32 -8.39 7.02
C ASP A 254 -13.45 -9.42 6.99
N SER A 255 -13.33 -10.47 6.19
CA SER A 255 -14.28 -11.58 6.20
C SER A 255 -14.31 -12.29 7.56
N GLY A 256 -13.15 -12.49 8.18
CA GLY A 256 -13.01 -13.08 9.51
C GLY A 256 -13.67 -12.22 10.59
N VAL A 257 -13.43 -10.91 10.58
CA VAL A 257 -14.08 -9.93 11.46
C VAL A 257 -15.58 -9.94 11.22
N GLY A 258 -16.03 -9.89 9.97
CA GLY A 258 -17.45 -9.84 9.65
C GLY A 258 -18.21 -11.06 10.18
N ARG A 259 -17.65 -12.26 10.04
CA ARG A 259 -18.22 -13.48 10.65
C ARG A 259 -18.33 -13.41 12.17
N LEU A 260 -17.44 -12.68 12.84
CA LEU A 260 -17.41 -12.57 14.30
C LEU A 260 -18.36 -11.52 14.85
N VAL A 261 -18.63 -10.43 14.12
CA VAL A 261 -19.34 -9.26 14.67
C VAL A 261 -20.41 -8.65 13.77
N ASP A 262 -20.52 -9.02 12.49
CA ASP A 262 -21.56 -8.49 11.61
C ASP A 262 -22.91 -9.19 11.86
N ALA A 263 -23.98 -8.46 11.59
CA ALA A 263 -25.34 -8.98 11.61
C ALA A 263 -25.76 -9.43 10.20
N ASP A 264 -26.53 -10.51 10.14
CA ASP A 264 -27.24 -10.91 8.92
C ASP A 264 -28.41 -9.95 8.72
N MET A 265 -28.33 -9.11 7.68
CA MET A 265 -29.27 -8.02 7.46
C MET A 265 -30.63 -8.55 6.99
N GLU A 266 -30.65 -9.68 6.30
CA GLU A 266 -31.85 -10.36 5.85
C GLU A 266 -32.64 -10.91 7.05
N GLU A 267 -31.94 -11.56 7.99
CA GLU A 267 -32.54 -12.05 9.23
C GLU A 267 -33.01 -10.89 10.14
N GLU A 268 -32.15 -9.90 10.41
CA GLU A 268 -32.51 -8.78 11.29
C GLU A 268 -33.59 -7.88 10.68
N SER A 269 -33.65 -7.72 9.35
CA SER A 269 -34.75 -6.99 8.70
C SER A 269 -36.07 -7.75 8.80
N SER A 270 -36.06 -9.07 8.60
CA SER A 270 -37.25 -9.91 8.80
C SER A 270 -37.74 -9.82 10.25
N LYS A 271 -36.82 -9.94 11.21
CA LYS A 271 -37.11 -9.81 12.63
C LYS A 271 -37.62 -8.41 13.01
N LEU A 272 -37.07 -7.35 12.42
CA LEU A 272 -37.52 -5.97 12.63
C LEU A 272 -39.00 -5.82 12.21
N THR A 273 -39.36 -6.30 11.02
CA THR A 273 -40.75 -6.23 10.55
C THR A 273 -41.70 -7.08 11.41
N ALA A 274 -41.24 -8.25 11.86
CA ALA A 274 -42.00 -9.09 12.77
C ALA A 274 -42.24 -8.40 14.12
N LEU A 275 -41.21 -7.78 14.71
CA LEU A 275 -41.30 -7.04 15.98
C LEU A 275 -42.19 -5.80 15.86
N GLN A 276 -42.11 -5.06 14.76
CA GLN A 276 -43.02 -3.94 14.48
C GLN A 276 -44.48 -4.40 14.41
N THR A 277 -44.73 -5.54 13.76
CA THR A 277 -46.08 -6.14 13.69
C THR A 277 -46.55 -6.60 15.07
N GLN A 278 -45.68 -7.26 15.84
CA GLN A 278 -45.97 -7.69 17.21
C GLN A 278 -46.26 -6.50 18.13
N GLN A 279 -45.55 -5.38 17.98
CA GLN A 279 -45.79 -4.15 18.73
C GLN A 279 -47.19 -3.61 18.43
N GLN A 280 -47.59 -3.54 17.16
CA GLN A 280 -48.94 -3.12 16.76
C GLN A 280 -50.02 -4.03 17.36
N LEU A 281 -49.83 -5.36 17.29
CA LEU A 281 -50.75 -6.35 17.87
C LEU A 281 -50.79 -6.27 19.40
N ALA A 282 -49.67 -5.99 20.06
CA ALA A 282 -49.58 -5.84 21.52
C ALA A 282 -50.28 -4.56 21.99
N ILE A 283 -50.15 -3.44 21.27
CA ILE A 283 -50.90 -2.21 21.54
C ILE A 283 -52.40 -2.45 21.36
N GLN A 284 -52.79 -3.16 20.29
CA GLN A 284 -54.18 -3.53 20.06
C GLN A 284 -54.72 -4.44 21.19
N SER A 285 -53.94 -5.45 21.59
CA SER A 285 -54.28 -6.37 22.68
C SER A 285 -54.39 -5.65 24.04
N LEU A 286 -53.51 -4.68 24.30
CA LEU A 286 -53.58 -3.83 25.49
C LEU A 286 -54.83 -2.95 25.49
N SER A 287 -55.20 -2.38 24.34
CA SER A 287 -56.44 -1.61 24.17
C SER A 287 -57.68 -2.48 24.46
N ILE A 288 -57.69 -3.73 23.95
CA ILE A 288 -58.76 -4.71 24.22
C ILE A 288 -58.80 -5.12 25.70
N ALA A 289 -57.64 -5.37 26.32
CA ALA A 289 -57.55 -5.72 27.73
C ALA A 289 -58.02 -4.58 28.65
N ASN A 290 -57.82 -3.32 28.24
CA ASN A 290 -58.28 -2.15 28.98
C ASN A 290 -59.78 -1.90 28.79
N SER A 291 -60.31 -2.04 27.56
CA SER A 291 -61.75 -1.88 27.28
C SER A 291 -62.59 -3.00 27.90
N SER A 292 -62.10 -4.25 27.91
CA SER A 292 -62.74 -5.37 28.61
C SER A 292 -62.89 -5.11 30.11
N ALA A 293 -61.84 -4.59 30.77
CA ALA A 293 -61.91 -4.22 32.18
C ALA A 293 -62.91 -3.08 32.46
N GLN A 294 -63.03 -2.11 31.54
CA GLN A 294 -64.02 -1.02 31.64
C GLN A 294 -65.46 -1.53 31.47
N ASN A 295 -65.71 -2.46 30.53
CA ASN A 295 -67.01 -3.08 30.32
C ASN A 295 -67.47 -3.87 31.56
N VAL A 296 -66.55 -4.59 32.21
CA VAL A 296 -66.84 -5.24 33.50
C VAL A 296 -67.17 -4.21 34.59
N LEU A 297 -66.48 -3.07 34.62
CA LEU A 297 -66.75 -1.97 35.54
C LEU A 297 -68.14 -1.34 35.34
N THR A 298 -68.64 -1.27 34.10
CA THR A 298 -70.01 -0.80 33.83
C THR A 298 -71.09 -1.77 34.32
N LEU A 299 -70.80 -3.07 34.36
CA LEU A 299 -71.74 -4.09 34.86
C LEU A 299 -71.91 -4.04 36.39
N PHE A 300 -70.92 -3.54 37.13
CA PHE A 300 -70.97 -3.37 38.59
C PHE A 300 -71.37 -1.95 39.05
N LYS A 301 -71.63 -1.03 38.11
CA LYS A 301 -72.11 0.34 38.38
C LYS A 301 -73.64 0.48 38.31
N ASN A 302 -74.34 -0.59 37.95
CA ASN A 302 -75.80 -0.74 38.07
C ASN A 302 -76.13 -1.68 39.23
#